data_AF-A0A399WX52-F1
#
_entry.id   AF-A0A399WX52-F1
#
_cell.length_a   1.000
_cell.length_b   1.000
_cell.length_c   1.000
_cell.angle_alpha   90.00
_cell.angle_beta   90.00
_cell.angle_gamma   90.00
#
_symmetry.space_group_name_H-M   'P 1'
#
loop_
_entity.id
_entity.type
_entity.pdbx_description
1 polymer ?
#
loop_
_entity_poly.entity_id
_entity_poly.type
_entity_poly.pdbx_seq_one_letter_code
_entity_poly.pdbx_strand_id
1 'polypeptide(L)' 'MATSSGNSTWSCNSKGELTQFASPQGTISYAYDAAGRLTSYTDAAGTTSLTYDNASRVTSLVNPFSETTSWVYDAA' A
#
# COMPACT_ATOMS: atom_id res chain seq x y z
N MET A 1 -1.82 -9.18 31.66
CA MET A 1 -1.05 -8.03 31.14
C MET A 1 -0.22 -8.57 29.99
N ALA A 2 -0.64 -8.39 28.73
CA ALA A 2 0.06 -9.02 27.60
C ALA A 2 1.31 -8.21 27.27
N THR A 3 2.48 -8.78 27.55
CA THR A 3 3.78 -8.24 27.20
C THR A 3 4.01 -8.44 25.70
N SER A 4 3.71 -7.43 24.88
CA SER A 4 4.05 -7.43 23.46
C SER A 4 5.57 -7.27 23.28
N SER A 5 6.31 -8.38 23.41
CA SER A 5 7.70 -8.52 22.96
C SER A 5 7.75 -9.33 21.66
N GLY A 6 6.83 -9.08 20.71
CA GLY A 6 6.88 -9.78 19.43
C GLY A 6 7.79 -9.04 18.46
N ASN A 7 8.61 -9.78 17.73
CA ASN A 7 9.44 -9.24 16.66
C ASN A 7 8.57 -8.69 15.51
N SER A 8 9.11 -7.70 14.79
CA SER A 8 8.55 -7.27 13.52
C SER A 8 9.41 -7.80 12.38
N THR A 9 8.79 -8.19 11.26
CA THR A 9 9.49 -8.70 10.08
C THR A 9 9.10 -7.92 8.83
N TRP A 10 10.08 -7.70 7.96
CA TRP A 10 9.90 -7.08 6.65
C TRP A 10 10.26 -8.09 5.57
N SER A 11 9.39 -8.24 4.58
CA SER A 11 9.66 -9.04 3.38
C SER A 11 9.76 -8.12 2.17
N CYS A 12 10.71 -8.36 1.29
CA CYS A 12 10.88 -7.59 0.05
C CYS A 12 10.87 -8.51 -1.17
N ASN A 13 10.48 -7.97 -2.33
CA ASN A 13 10.65 -8.67 -3.61
C ASN A 13 12.10 -8.56 -4.13
N SER A 14 12.37 -9.12 -5.31
CA SER A 14 13.69 -9.09 -5.95
C SER A 14 14.17 -7.71 -6.39
N LYS A 15 13.26 -6.72 -6.48
CA LYS A 15 13.59 -5.30 -6.72
C LYS A 15 13.92 -4.54 -5.43
N GLY A 16 13.78 -5.19 -4.27
CA GLY A 16 13.97 -4.56 -2.96
C GLY A 16 12.75 -3.80 -2.45
N GLU A 17 11.60 -3.89 -3.12
CA GLU A 17 10.36 -3.24 -2.69
C GLU A 17 9.71 -4.06 -1.56
N LEU A 18 9.28 -3.38 -0.49
CA LEU A 18 8.65 -4.00 0.68
C LEU A 18 7.31 -4.62 0.29
N THR A 19 7.17 -5.94 0.31
CA THR A 19 5.92 -6.63 -0.02
C THR A 19 5.08 -6.96 1.21
N GLN A 20 5.70 -7.04 2.39
CA GLN A 20 4.98 -7.32 3.62
C GLN A 20 5.70 -6.76 4.84
N PHE A 21 4.92 -6.18 5.75
CA PHE A 21 5.34 -5.86 7.11
C PHE A 21 4.45 -6.62 8.10
N ALA A 22 5.04 -7.50 8.90
CA ALA A 22 4.31 -8.21 9.95
C ALA A 22 4.80 -7.75 11.32
N SER A 23 3.84 -7.50 12.21
CA SER A 23 4.06 -7.12 13.60
C SER A 23 3.06 -7.88 14.48
N PRO A 24 3.24 -7.84 15.81
CA PRO A 24 2.24 -8.43 16.72
C PRO A 24 0.86 -7.77 16.63
N GLN A 25 0.78 -6.55 16.08
CA GLN A 25 -0.49 -5.84 15.89
C GLN A 25 -1.20 -6.21 14.58
N GLY A 26 -0.53 -6.96 13.69
CA GLY A 26 -1.07 -7.35 12.40
C GLY A 26 -0.05 -7.32 11.27
N THR A 27 -0.53 -7.68 10.08
CA THR A 27 0.26 -7.71 8.86
C THR A 27 -0.28 -6.70 7.86
N ILE A 28 0.63 -6.00 7.18
CA ILE A 28 0.33 -5.15 6.04
C ILE A 28 1.03 -5.75 4.82
N SER A 29 0.31 -5.90 3.72
CA SER A 29 0.88 -6.36 2.44
C SER A 29 0.81 -5.24 1.40
N TYR A 30 1.76 -5.22 0.47
CA TYR A 30 1.91 -4.15 -0.53
C TYR A 30 2.09 -4.75 -1.92
N ALA A 31 1.51 -4.10 -2.93
CA ALA A 31 1.67 -4.44 -4.34
C ALA A 31 2.14 -3.22 -5.13
N TYR A 32 2.96 -3.47 -6.14
CA TYR A 32 3.59 -2.44 -6.96
C TYR A 32 3.37 -2.73 -8.44
N ASP A 33 3.36 -1.67 -9.26
CA ASP A 33 3.40 -1.81 -10.71
C ASP A 33 4.83 -2.05 -11.24
N ALA A 34 4.97 -2.20 -12.55
CA ALA A 34 6.27 -2.42 -13.18
C ALA A 34 7.28 -1.28 -12.95
N ALA A 35 6.78 -0.06 -12.71
CA ALA A 35 7.57 1.14 -12.42
C ALA A 35 7.90 1.31 -10.93
N GLY A 36 7.46 0.38 -10.07
CA GLY A 36 7.72 0.40 -8.62
C GLY A 36 6.82 1.35 -7.84
N ARG A 37 5.67 1.73 -8.41
CA ARG A 37 4.67 2.58 -7.72
C ARG A 37 3.67 1.68 -7.00
N LEU A 38 3.32 2.04 -5.76
CA LEU A 38 2.39 1.28 -4.92
C LEU A 38 0.98 1.27 -5.53
N THR A 39 0.50 0.14 -6.02
CA THR A 39 -0.84 0.01 -6.62
C THR A 39 -1.89 -0.42 -5.61
N SER A 40 -1.50 -1.15 -4.56
CA SER A 40 -2.39 -1.46 -3.45
C SER A 40 -1.64 -1.77 -2.17
N TYR A 41 -2.32 -1.60 -1.05
CA TYR A 41 -1.92 -2.20 0.20
C TYR A 41 -3.13 -2.79 0.92
N THR A 42 -2.90 -3.83 1.70
CA THR A 42 -3.92 -4.49 2.52
C THR A 42 -3.46 -4.51 3.96
N ASP A 43 -4.24 -3.91 4.84
CA ASP A 43 -4.06 -3.94 6.29
C ASP A 43 -5.28 -4.60 6.98
N ALA A 44 -5.39 -4.44 8.30
CA ALA A 44 -6.50 -4.98 9.07
C ALA A 44 -7.88 -4.35 8.74
N ALA A 45 -7.91 -3.14 8.17
CA ALA A 45 -9.13 -2.49 7.72
C ALA A 45 -9.54 -2.96 6.32
N GLY A 46 -8.58 -3.45 5.52
CA GLY A 46 -8.81 -4.10 4.23
C GLY A 46 -7.90 -3.52 3.15
N THR A 47 -8.32 -3.63 1.88
CA THR A 47 -7.50 -3.24 0.73
C THR A 47 -7.78 -1.81 0.28
N THR A 48 -6.71 -1.02 0.19
CA THR A 48 -6.71 0.29 -0.48
C THR A 48 -5.98 0.17 -1.81
N SER A 49 -6.54 0.73 -2.88
CA SER A 49 -5.97 0.70 -4.23
C SER A 49 -5.69 2.11 -4.75
N LEU A 50 -4.59 2.27 -5.46
CA LEU A 50 -4.16 3.53 -6.06
C LEU A 50 -3.99 3.38 -7.57
N THR A 51 -4.38 4.41 -8.31
CA THR A 51 -4.15 4.54 -9.76
C THR A 51 -3.35 5.80 -10.03
N TYR A 52 -2.60 5.78 -11.14
CA TYR A 52 -1.66 6.84 -11.48
C TYR A 52 -1.86 7.31 -12.92
N ASP A 53 -1.55 8.58 -13.16
CA ASP A 53 -1.36 9.11 -14.50
C ASP A 53 0.03 8.74 -15.07
N ASN A 54 0.28 9.17 -16.30
CA ASN A 54 1.55 8.95 -16.99
C ASN A 54 2.72 9.74 -16.37
N ALA A 55 2.43 10.76 -15.57
CA ALA A 55 3.42 11.54 -14.82
C ALA A 55 3.67 10.97 -13.41
N SER A 56 3.13 9.78 -13.10
CA SER A 56 3.26 9.12 -11.79
C SER A 56 2.64 9.89 -10.62
N ARG A 57 1.56 10.62 -10.89
CA ARG A 57 0.72 11.27 -9.88
C ARG A 57 -0.52 10.41 -9.62
N VAL A 58 -0.96 10.30 -8.36
CA VAL A 58 -2.13 9.48 -7.98
C VAL A 58 -3.42 10.14 -8.48
N THR A 59 -4.15 9.49 -9.36
CA THR A 59 -5.41 10.01 -9.92
C THR A 59 -6.65 9.50 -9.20
N SER A 60 -6.57 8.34 -8.54
CA SER A 60 -7.68 7.79 -7.76
C SER A 60 -7.16 6.87 -6.66
N LEU A 61 -7.79 6.98 -5.50
CA LEU A 61 -7.64 6.10 -4.35
C LEU A 61 -9.01 5.49 -4.02
N VAL A 62 -9.07 4.16 -3.93
CA VAL A 62 -10.26 3.42 -3.48
C VAL A 62 -9.93 2.78 -2.15
N ASN A 63 -10.69 3.10 -1.10
CA ASN A 63 -10.48 2.55 0.23
C ASN A 63 -11.23 1.21 0.43
N PRO A 64 -11.02 0.50 1.55
CA PRO A 64 -11.67 -0.78 1.82
C PRO A 64 -13.20 -0.70 1.91
N PHE A 65 -13.74 0.49 2.17
CA PHE A 65 -15.17 0.76 2.26
C PHE A 65 -15.79 1.14 0.90
N SER A 66 -15.05 0.94 -0.19
CA SER A 66 -15.45 1.29 -1.56
C SER A 66 -15.66 2.79 -1.79
N GLU A 67 -15.14 3.64 -0.91
CA GLU A 67 -15.13 5.09 -1.13
C GLU A 67 -13.97 5.45 -2.05
N THR A 68 -14.25 6.33 -3.02
CA THR A 68 -13.28 6.75 -4.02
C THR A 68 -12.95 8.23 -3.86
N THR A 69 -11.66 8.54 -3.78
CA THR A 69 -11.14 9.91 -3.87
C THR A 69 -10.35 10.05 -5.15
N SER A 70 -10.71 11.03 -5.98
CA SER A 70 -10.07 11.27 -7.27
C SER A 70 -9.44 12.65 -7.34
N TRP A 71 -8.29 12.73 -8.02
CA TRP A 71 -7.60 13.98 -8.30
C TRP A 71 -7.44 14.17 -9.79
N VAL A 72 -7.63 15.41 -10.22
CA VAL A 72 -7.33 15.87 -11.57
C VAL A 72 -6.20 16.88 -11.45
N TYR A 73 -5.15 16.65 -12.22
CA TYR A 73 -4.01 17.55 -12.28
C TYR A 73 -3.95 18.18 -13.65
N ASP A 74 -3.64 19.47 -13.68
CA ASP A 74 -3.34 20.15 -14.93
C ASP A 74 -2.08 19.56 -15.59
N ALA A 75 -2.05 19.68 -16.92
CA ALA A 75 -0.84 19.44 -17.68
C ALA A 75 0.19 20.52 -17.33
N ALA A 76 1.45 20.11 -17.17
CA ALA A 76 2.58 21.02 -16.98
C ALA A 76 2.96 21.74 -18.27
#